data_AF-A0A352LW99-F1
#
_entry.id   AF-A0A352LW99-F1
#
_cell.length_a   1.000
_cell.length_b   1.000
_cell.length_c   1.000
_cell.angle_alpha   90.00
_cell.angle_beta   90.00
_cell.angle_gamma   90.00
#
_symmetry.space_group_name_H-M   'P 1'
#
loop_
_entity.id
_entity.type
_entity.pdbx_description
1 polymer ?
#
loop_
_entity_poly.entity_id
_entity_poly.type
_entity_poly.pdbx_seq_one_letter_code
_entity_poly.pdbx_strand_id
1 'polypeptide(L)'
;MSGYEVNRRHYKESGGGCWTMSFVVAMGVLAFGWAVGMTMWDNQRISAAPNAEASGWCAPAALKPYFGSEAGNASCICGLESKGNEGAENLRNLGVEQSWGLFQKNGMDGESEVNYVNSGLPAANRLRKILRKYDVSSCEDGLDGTPAGLLDECRRFYFVPENNLEWASWLWRQDGWSPWGTAELCRLK
;
A
#
# COMPACT_ATOMS: atom_id res chain seq x y z
N MET A 1 42.34 -15.94 41.51
CA MET A 1 43.05 -16.26 40.26
C MET A 1 43.01 -15.00 39.41
N SER A 2 44.07 -14.17 39.49
CA SER A 2 45.18 -14.12 38.53
C SER A 2 44.72 -13.48 37.21
N GLY A 3 44.94 -12.17 37.00
CA GLY A 3 46.14 -11.62 36.33
C GLY A 3 45.90 -11.67 34.81
N TYR A 4 45.99 -10.61 34.00
CA TYR A 4 47.06 -9.62 33.86
C TYR A 4 46.57 -8.35 33.14
N GLU A 5 46.99 -7.18 33.61
CA GLU A 5 47.24 -6.00 32.76
C GLU A 5 48.59 -6.17 32.07
N VAL A 6 48.72 -5.81 30.78
CA VAL A 6 49.97 -5.22 30.25
C VAL A 6 49.65 -4.27 29.09
N ASN A 7 50.12 -3.04 29.29
CA ASN A 7 50.19 -1.90 28.38
C ASN A 7 51.43 -2.03 27.46
N ARG A 8 51.35 -1.68 26.16
CA ARG A 8 52.55 -1.28 25.39
C ARG A 8 52.21 -0.45 24.14
N ARG A 9 52.70 0.79 24.15
CA ARG A 9 52.96 1.64 22.98
C ARG A 9 54.16 1.09 22.18
N HIS A 10 54.20 1.28 20.85
CA HIS A 10 55.16 2.18 20.18
C HIS A 10 55.25 2.05 18.64
N TYR A 11 55.28 3.24 18.01
CA TYR A 11 55.99 3.76 16.82
C TYR A 11 55.94 3.12 15.42
N LYS A 12 55.44 3.94 14.47
CA LYS A 12 56.19 4.57 13.35
C LYS A 12 55.40 5.84 12.95
N GLU A 13 55.85 7.11 13.06
CA GLU A 13 56.99 7.80 12.40
C GLU A 13 57.04 7.49 10.88
N SER A 14 57.04 8.42 9.92
CA SER A 14 57.35 9.86 9.90
C SER A 14 56.97 10.47 8.53
N GLY A 15 56.85 11.81 8.49
CA GLY A 15 57.18 12.67 7.33
C GLY A 15 55.97 13.17 6.52
N GLY A 16 55.67 14.46 6.37
CA GLY A 16 56.43 15.69 6.65
C GLY A 16 56.50 16.57 5.39
N GLY A 17 56.00 17.80 5.48
CA GLY A 17 56.18 18.90 4.52
C GLY A 17 55.11 19.00 3.42
N CYS A 18 54.78 20.16 2.83
CA CYS A 18 55.39 21.48 2.87
C CYS A 18 54.45 22.42 2.05
N TRP A 19 53.96 23.50 2.68
CA TRP A 19 53.61 24.82 2.14
C TRP A 19 52.91 24.97 0.76
N THR A 20 51.71 25.59 0.77
CA THR A 20 51.51 26.91 0.13
C THR A 20 50.33 27.63 0.80
N MET A 21 50.60 28.81 1.32
CA MET A 21 49.60 29.80 1.71
C MET A 21 48.94 30.37 0.46
N SER A 22 47.63 30.55 0.48
CA SER A 22 46.98 31.64 -0.26
C SER A 22 45.97 32.28 0.67
N PHE A 23 46.33 33.47 1.12
CA PHE A 23 45.44 34.45 1.70
C PHE A 23 44.43 34.89 0.63
N VAL A 24 43.13 34.75 0.91
CA VAL A 24 42.13 35.67 0.40
C VAL A 24 41.27 36.08 1.58
N VAL A 25 41.48 37.31 2.05
CA VAL A 25 40.58 38.01 2.96
C VAL A 25 39.49 38.63 2.09
N ALA A 26 38.25 38.21 2.30
CA ALA A 26 37.07 39.01 1.96
C ALA A 26 36.09 38.90 3.13
N MET A 27 36.05 39.95 3.95
CA MET A 27 34.98 40.17 4.94
C MET A 27 33.80 40.88 4.28
N GLY A 28 32.59 40.51 4.71
CA GLY A 28 31.32 41.22 4.48
C GLY A 28 30.41 40.43 3.53
N VAL A 29 29.17 40.07 3.86
CA VAL A 29 28.23 40.49 4.91
C VAL A 29 27.31 39.30 5.21
N LEU A 30 27.00 39.08 6.49
CA LEU A 30 25.92 38.19 6.91
C LEU A 30 24.56 38.81 6.54
N ALA A 31 23.82 38.15 5.67
CA ALA A 31 22.37 38.25 5.63
C ALA A 31 21.79 36.87 5.26
N PHE A 32 21.07 36.30 6.22
CA PHE A 32 20.30 35.06 6.10
C PHE A 32 19.22 35.19 5.03
N GLY A 33 19.14 34.21 4.13
CA GLY A 33 18.05 34.02 3.17
C GLY A 33 18.27 32.71 2.41
N TRP A 34 17.51 31.68 2.79
CA TRP A 34 17.69 30.29 2.40
C TRP A 34 17.74 30.07 0.89
N ALA A 35 18.86 29.52 0.40
CA ALA A 35 18.92 28.84 -0.89
C ALA A 35 18.57 27.37 -0.67
N VAL A 36 17.50 26.90 -1.31
CA VAL A 36 17.43 25.50 -1.74
C VAL A 36 17.18 25.53 -3.23
N GLY A 37 18.25 25.36 -3.99
CA GLY A 37 18.13 24.87 -5.35
C GLY A 37 17.56 23.46 -5.29
N MET A 38 16.38 23.25 -5.85
CA MET A 38 15.95 21.90 -6.17
C MET A 38 16.64 21.51 -7.48
N THR A 39 17.78 20.86 -7.29
CA THR A 39 18.43 20.01 -8.28
C THR A 39 17.45 18.96 -8.79
N MET A 40 17.46 18.76 -10.11
CA MET A 40 17.21 17.51 -10.84
C MET A 40 16.42 16.45 -10.07
N TRP A 41 15.12 16.33 -10.39
CA TRP A 41 14.35 15.11 -10.14
C TRP A 41 14.84 14.01 -11.09
N ASP A 42 16.02 13.46 -10.81
CA ASP A 42 16.34 12.09 -11.19
C ASP A 42 15.68 11.16 -10.17
N ASN A 43 14.49 10.67 -10.52
CA ASN A 43 13.99 9.42 -9.97
C ASN A 43 13.82 8.42 -11.11
N GLN A 44 14.95 8.04 -11.70
CA GLN A 44 15.05 6.81 -12.48
C GLN A 44 14.74 5.62 -11.57
N ARG A 45 13.48 5.16 -11.64
CA ARG A 45 13.07 3.76 -11.86
C ARG A 45 11.54 3.70 -11.87
N ILE A 46 10.91 4.33 -12.87
CA ILE A 46 9.67 3.78 -13.40
C ILE A 46 10.08 2.58 -14.25
N SER A 47 10.33 1.45 -13.59
CA SER A 47 10.22 0.17 -14.27
C SER A 47 8.73 -0.12 -14.38
N ALA A 48 8.07 0.54 -15.32
CA ALA A 48 6.76 0.12 -15.79
C ALA A 48 6.91 -1.33 -16.26
N ALA A 49 6.41 -2.28 -15.47
CA ALA A 49 5.87 -3.52 -16.04
C ALA A 49 4.80 -3.10 -17.07
N PRO A 50 4.53 -3.87 -18.14
CA PRO A 50 3.81 -3.37 -19.30
C PRO A 50 2.41 -2.89 -18.92
N ASN A 51 2.29 -1.57 -18.75
CA ASN A 51 1.07 -0.89 -18.37
C ASN A 51 0.19 -0.85 -19.62
N ALA A 52 -0.84 -1.70 -19.68
CA ALA A 52 -2.11 -1.13 -20.10
C ALA A 52 -2.37 0.00 -19.11
N GLU A 53 -2.34 1.27 -19.56
CA GLU A 53 -2.53 2.40 -18.67
C GLU A 53 -3.78 2.16 -17.83
N ALA A 54 -3.60 2.06 -16.52
CA ALA A 54 -4.71 1.89 -15.61
C ALA A 54 -5.63 3.11 -15.78
N SER A 55 -6.82 2.88 -16.30
CA SER A 55 -7.82 3.90 -16.58
C SER A 55 -8.96 3.82 -15.56
N GLY A 56 -9.75 4.89 -15.47
CA GLY A 56 -10.86 4.97 -14.53
C GLY A 56 -10.40 4.86 -13.08
N TRP A 57 -11.03 3.97 -12.31
CA TRP A 57 -10.81 3.82 -10.87
C TRP A 57 -9.45 3.22 -10.49
N CYS A 58 -8.75 2.54 -11.41
CA CYS A 58 -7.40 2.06 -11.16
C CYS A 58 -6.31 3.10 -11.49
N ALA A 59 -6.66 4.27 -12.03
CA ALA A 59 -5.68 5.31 -12.29
C ALA A 59 -5.07 5.81 -10.98
N PRO A 60 -3.75 6.08 -10.91
CA PRO A 60 -3.10 6.56 -9.68
C PRO A 60 -3.76 7.81 -9.09
N ALA A 61 -4.31 8.69 -9.94
CA ALA A 61 -5.02 9.89 -9.50
C ALA A 61 -6.29 9.57 -8.68
N ALA A 62 -7.06 8.55 -9.07
CA ALA A 62 -8.24 8.10 -8.36
C ALA A 62 -7.90 7.35 -7.06
N LEU A 63 -6.75 6.67 -7.03
CA LEU A 63 -6.29 5.89 -5.88
C LEU A 63 -5.56 6.71 -4.82
N LYS A 64 -4.98 7.86 -5.19
CA LYS A 64 -4.19 8.72 -4.30
C LYS A 64 -4.90 9.12 -2.99
N PRO A 65 -6.22 9.42 -2.96
CA PRO A 65 -6.93 9.71 -1.71
C PRO A 65 -6.96 8.55 -0.71
N TYR A 66 -6.83 7.31 -1.18
CA TYR A 66 -6.94 6.09 -0.37
C TYR A 66 -5.57 5.50 0.00
N PHE A 67 -4.62 5.54 -0.94
CA PHE A 67 -3.32 4.88 -0.81
C PHE A 67 -2.14 5.86 -0.67
N GLY A 68 -2.35 7.17 -0.86
CA GLY A 68 -1.30 8.17 -0.70
C GLY A 68 -0.13 7.95 -1.67
N SER A 69 1.08 7.81 -1.14
CA SER A 69 2.29 7.51 -1.94
C SER A 69 2.23 6.16 -2.64
N GLU A 70 1.40 5.23 -2.16
CA GLU A 70 1.28 3.87 -2.68
C GLU A 70 0.29 3.75 -3.85
N ALA A 71 -0.27 4.87 -4.31
CA ALA A 71 -1.24 4.88 -5.41
C ALA A 71 -0.71 4.21 -6.70
N GLY A 72 0.59 4.28 -6.97
CA GLY A 72 1.20 3.60 -8.11
C GLY A 72 1.21 2.07 -7.96
N ASN A 73 1.50 1.57 -6.76
CA ASN A 73 1.48 0.15 -6.44
C ASN A 73 0.03 -0.39 -6.45
N ALA A 74 -0.88 0.35 -5.82
CA ALA A 74 -2.30 0.09 -5.84
C ALA A 74 -2.87 0.05 -7.27
N SER A 75 -2.37 0.90 -8.17
CA SER A 75 -2.78 0.94 -9.58
C SER A 75 -2.44 -0.36 -10.31
N CYS A 76 -1.26 -0.93 -10.05
CA CYS A 76 -0.86 -2.22 -10.63
C CYS A 76 -1.76 -3.36 -10.13
N ILE A 77 -1.99 -3.46 -8.82
CA ILE A 77 -2.88 -4.46 -8.23
C ILE A 77 -4.28 -4.35 -8.83
N CYS A 78 -4.89 -3.16 -8.76
CA CYS A 78 -6.22 -2.88 -9.29
C CYS A 78 -6.34 -3.25 -10.78
N GLY A 79 -5.34 -2.89 -11.59
CA GLY A 79 -5.30 -3.20 -13.01
C GLY A 79 -5.22 -4.70 -13.32
N LEU A 80 -4.44 -5.47 -12.54
CA LEU A 80 -4.33 -6.92 -12.71
C LEU A 80 -5.56 -7.67 -12.17
N GLU A 81 -6.13 -7.20 -11.07
CA GLU A 81 -7.27 -7.84 -10.41
C GLU A 81 -8.58 -7.64 -11.18
N SER A 82 -8.86 -6.43 -11.65
CA SER A 82 -10.18 -6.07 -12.22
C SER A 82 -10.11 -5.36 -13.58
N LYS A 83 -8.92 -4.96 -14.04
CA LYS A 83 -8.74 -4.10 -15.22
C LYS A 83 -9.51 -2.78 -15.13
N GLY A 84 -9.80 -2.30 -13.92
CA GLY A 84 -10.59 -1.09 -13.69
C GLY A 84 -12.10 -1.26 -13.76
N ASN A 85 -12.60 -2.48 -13.86
CA ASN A 85 -14.03 -2.77 -13.83
C ASN A 85 -14.52 -2.88 -12.37
N GLU A 86 -15.30 -1.91 -11.91
CA GLU A 86 -15.88 -1.92 -10.56
C GLU A 86 -16.88 -3.06 -10.32
N GLY A 87 -17.52 -3.56 -11.39
CA GLY A 87 -18.39 -4.74 -11.34
C GLY A 87 -17.65 -6.06 -11.59
N ALA A 88 -16.31 -6.06 -11.52
CA ALA A 88 -15.53 -7.27 -11.73
C ALA A 88 -15.89 -8.33 -10.69
N GLU A 89 -16.19 -9.52 -11.18
CA GLU A 89 -16.53 -10.68 -10.39
C GLU A 89 -15.79 -11.89 -10.92
N ASN A 90 -15.10 -12.59 -10.03
CA ASN A 90 -14.46 -13.86 -10.33
C ASN A 90 -15.14 -14.96 -9.53
N LEU A 91 -15.72 -15.93 -10.25
CA LEU A 91 -16.28 -17.14 -9.68
C LEU A 91 -15.32 -18.29 -9.96
N ARG A 92 -14.74 -18.85 -8.90
CA ARG A 92 -13.90 -20.05 -8.93
C ARG A 92 -14.61 -21.19 -8.21
N ASN A 93 -14.20 -22.42 -8.52
CA ASN A 93 -14.68 -23.64 -7.85
C ASN A 93 -16.21 -23.71 -7.76
N LEU A 94 -16.90 -23.60 -8.90
CA LEU A 94 -18.38 -23.65 -9.00
C LEU A 94 -19.12 -22.61 -8.14
N GLY A 95 -18.50 -21.45 -7.86
CA GLY A 95 -19.11 -20.37 -7.10
C GLY A 95 -18.84 -20.43 -5.59
N VAL A 96 -18.01 -21.38 -5.13
CA VAL A 96 -17.57 -21.45 -3.74
C VAL A 96 -16.57 -20.33 -3.42
N GLU A 97 -15.69 -20.02 -4.37
CA GLU A 97 -14.77 -18.89 -4.25
C GLU A 97 -15.27 -17.74 -5.12
N GLN A 98 -15.64 -16.64 -4.48
CA GLN A 98 -16.14 -15.46 -5.17
C GLN A 98 -15.31 -14.26 -4.78
N SER A 99 -14.85 -13.48 -5.75
CA SER A 99 -14.15 -12.23 -5.52
C SER A 99 -14.84 -11.06 -6.21
N TRP A 100 -14.90 -9.90 -5.55
CA TRP A 100 -15.70 -8.77 -6.03
C TRP A 100 -14.95 -7.43 -6.03
N GLY A 101 -15.24 -6.62 -7.05
CA GLY A 101 -14.83 -5.23 -7.14
C GLY A 101 -13.39 -5.04 -7.66
N LEU A 102 -12.91 -3.82 -7.54
CA LEU A 102 -11.65 -3.35 -8.13
C LEU A 102 -10.41 -4.12 -7.61
N PHE A 103 -10.40 -4.45 -6.32
CA PHE A 103 -9.36 -5.18 -5.61
C PHE A 103 -9.75 -6.63 -5.28
N GLN A 104 -10.82 -7.14 -5.91
CA GLN A 104 -11.22 -8.54 -5.86
C GLN A 104 -11.35 -9.11 -4.43
N LYS A 105 -12.14 -8.44 -3.58
CA LYS A 105 -12.43 -8.89 -2.20
C LYS A 105 -12.93 -10.31 -2.21
N ASN A 106 -12.21 -11.21 -1.54
CA ASN A 106 -12.57 -12.62 -1.44
C ASN A 106 -13.76 -12.82 -0.47
N GLY A 107 -14.86 -13.38 -0.97
CA GLY A 107 -16.05 -13.70 -0.21
C GLY A 107 -15.82 -14.66 0.96
N MET A 108 -14.82 -15.53 0.86
CA MET A 108 -14.43 -16.50 1.89
C MET A 108 -13.57 -15.90 3.02
N ASP A 109 -13.17 -14.63 2.90
CA ASP A 109 -12.35 -13.98 3.92
C ASP A 109 -13.24 -13.29 4.96
N GLY A 110 -13.87 -14.09 5.83
CA GLY A 110 -14.75 -13.60 6.89
C GLY A 110 -14.00 -12.92 8.03
N GLU A 111 -12.83 -13.44 8.43
CA GLU A 111 -12.07 -12.89 9.57
C GLU A 111 -11.58 -11.46 9.31
N SER A 112 -10.99 -11.20 8.13
CA SER A 112 -10.57 -9.83 7.80
C SER A 112 -11.77 -8.90 7.68
N GLU A 113 -12.92 -9.38 7.21
CA GLU A 113 -14.13 -8.58 7.09
C GLU A 113 -14.73 -8.22 8.46
N VAL A 114 -14.71 -9.14 9.42
CA VAL A 114 -15.12 -8.85 10.80
C VAL A 114 -14.24 -7.74 11.40
N ASN A 115 -12.92 -7.82 11.18
CA ASN A 115 -11.98 -6.78 11.62
C ASN A 115 -12.23 -5.45 10.90
N TYR A 116 -12.49 -5.48 9.59
CA TYR A 116 -12.83 -4.31 8.79
C TYR A 116 -14.10 -3.63 9.30
N VAL A 117 -15.17 -4.39 9.53
CA VAL A 117 -16.45 -3.91 10.06
C VAL A 117 -16.26 -3.22 11.41
N ASN A 118 -15.27 -3.65 12.20
CA ASN A 118 -14.92 -3.07 13.49
C ASN A 118 -13.96 -1.87 13.43
N SER A 119 -13.41 -1.54 12.27
CA SER A 119 -12.52 -0.38 12.08
C SER A 119 -13.17 0.98 12.31
N GLY A 120 -14.51 1.05 12.25
CA GLY A 120 -15.26 2.31 12.38
C GLY A 120 -15.23 3.21 11.15
N LEU A 121 -14.63 2.77 10.04
CA LEU A 121 -14.58 3.52 8.79
C LEU A 121 -15.99 3.70 8.16
N PRO A 122 -16.21 4.75 7.35
CA PRO A 122 -17.53 5.04 6.77
C PRO A 122 -18.15 3.91 5.96
N ALA A 123 -17.39 3.25 5.09
CA ALA A 123 -17.87 2.11 4.31
C ALA A 123 -18.02 0.85 5.19
N ALA A 124 -17.12 0.62 6.14
CA ALA A 124 -17.27 -0.44 7.15
C ALA A 124 -18.60 -0.32 7.93
N ASN A 125 -18.99 0.90 8.32
CA ASN A 125 -20.27 1.15 8.98
C ASN A 125 -21.48 0.93 8.05
N ARG A 126 -21.34 1.15 6.74
CA ARG A 126 -22.39 0.80 5.76
C ARG A 126 -22.51 -0.72 5.62
N LEU A 127 -21.40 -1.44 5.49
CA LEU A 127 -21.38 -2.91 5.46
C LEU A 127 -21.99 -3.50 6.74
N ARG A 128 -21.63 -2.97 7.91
CA ARG A 128 -22.22 -3.36 9.19
C ARG A 128 -23.75 -3.30 9.20
N LYS A 129 -24.35 -2.29 8.56
CA LYS A 129 -25.82 -2.18 8.47
C LYS A 129 -26.43 -3.27 7.61
N ILE A 130 -25.76 -3.64 6.50
CA ILE A 130 -26.16 -4.77 5.66
C ILE A 130 -26.10 -6.05 6.48
N LEU A 131 -24.95 -6.36 7.08
CA LEU A 131 -24.76 -7.60 7.85
C LEU A 131 -25.76 -7.74 9.01
N ARG A 132 -26.05 -6.64 9.72
CA ARG A 132 -27.06 -6.62 10.81
C ARG A 132 -28.49 -6.87 10.34
N LYS A 133 -28.85 -6.56 9.09
CA LYS A 133 -30.18 -6.88 8.54
C LYS A 133 -30.43 -8.38 8.51
N TYR A 134 -29.34 -9.15 8.39
CA TYR A 134 -29.33 -10.60 8.23
C TYR A 134 -28.87 -11.34 9.49
N ASP A 135 -28.58 -10.63 10.58
CA ASP A 135 -28.06 -11.19 11.85
C ASP A 135 -26.76 -12.00 11.68
N VAL A 136 -25.88 -11.55 10.79
CA VAL A 136 -24.59 -12.19 10.50
C VAL A 136 -23.41 -11.27 10.79
N SER A 137 -22.20 -11.84 10.79
CA SER A 137 -20.96 -11.13 11.07
C SER A 137 -20.12 -10.86 9.82
N SER A 138 -20.37 -11.58 8.73
CA SER A 138 -19.65 -11.46 7.47
C SER A 138 -20.52 -11.83 6.26
N CYS A 139 -20.03 -11.52 5.07
CA CYS A 139 -20.59 -11.92 3.79
C CYS A 139 -20.33 -13.40 3.47
N GLU A 140 -19.34 -14.02 4.12
CA GLU A 140 -19.03 -15.46 4.01
C GLU A 140 -20.25 -16.29 4.43
N ASP A 141 -20.97 -15.83 5.46
CA ASP A 141 -22.17 -16.47 5.97
C ASP A 141 -23.21 -16.69 4.85
N GLY A 142 -23.25 -15.86 3.82
CA GLY A 142 -24.20 -15.96 2.70
C GLY A 142 -23.79 -16.87 1.53
N LEU A 143 -22.62 -17.50 1.58
CA LEU A 143 -22.07 -18.26 0.44
C LEU A 143 -22.76 -19.61 0.20
N ASP A 144 -23.38 -20.20 1.22
CA ASP A 144 -24.20 -21.41 1.06
C ASP A 144 -25.62 -21.11 0.53
N GLY A 145 -25.93 -19.84 0.28
CA GLY A 145 -27.23 -19.36 -0.18
C GLY A 145 -28.16 -18.93 0.95
N THR A 146 -27.73 -19.01 2.21
CA THR A 146 -28.50 -18.57 3.37
C THR A 146 -27.72 -17.58 4.24
N PRO A 147 -28.34 -16.50 4.72
CA PRO A 147 -29.68 -16.03 4.41
C PRO A 147 -29.78 -15.48 2.97
N ALA A 148 -30.90 -15.78 2.31
CA ALA A 148 -31.14 -15.40 0.93
C ALA A 148 -31.04 -13.86 0.75
N GLY A 149 -30.27 -13.43 -0.24
CA GLY A 149 -30.09 -12.01 -0.58
C GLY A 149 -28.91 -11.31 0.11
N LEU A 150 -28.32 -11.91 1.17
CA LEU A 150 -27.12 -11.35 1.83
C LEU A 150 -25.97 -11.18 0.83
N LEU A 151 -25.68 -12.25 0.07
CA LEU A 151 -24.56 -12.25 -0.87
C LEU A 151 -24.71 -11.18 -1.95
N ASP A 152 -25.92 -10.96 -2.46
CA ASP A 152 -26.19 -9.91 -3.45
C ASP A 152 -25.99 -8.50 -2.89
N GLU A 153 -26.37 -8.26 -1.62
CA GLU A 153 -26.11 -6.96 -0.98
C GLU A 153 -24.61 -6.74 -0.72
N CYS A 154 -23.90 -7.78 -0.30
CA CYS A 154 -22.45 -7.77 -0.16
C CYS A 154 -21.74 -7.47 -1.49
N ARG A 155 -22.13 -8.17 -2.56
CA ARG A 155 -21.62 -7.94 -3.92
C ARG A 155 -21.83 -6.49 -4.36
N ARG A 156 -23.07 -5.98 -4.23
CA ARG A 156 -23.39 -4.58 -4.56
C ARG A 156 -22.61 -3.60 -3.71
N PHE A 157 -22.37 -3.90 -2.43
CA PHE A 157 -21.53 -3.07 -1.58
C PHE A 157 -20.10 -2.97 -2.12
N TYR A 158 -19.47 -4.09 -2.48
CA TYR A 158 -18.10 -4.12 -2.99
C TYR A 158 -17.97 -3.72 -4.47
N PHE A 159 -19.06 -3.67 -5.23
CA PHE A 159 -19.08 -3.09 -6.59
C PHE A 159 -19.12 -1.56 -6.59
N VAL A 160 -19.43 -0.93 -5.45
CA VAL A 160 -19.26 0.52 -5.31
C VAL A 160 -17.76 0.81 -5.15
N PRO A 161 -17.14 1.56 -6.08
CA PRO A 161 -15.70 1.79 -6.09
C PRO A 161 -15.15 2.27 -4.75
N GLU A 162 -15.76 3.29 -4.16
CA GLU A 162 -15.27 3.92 -2.93
C GLU A 162 -15.30 2.96 -1.73
N ASN A 163 -16.28 2.06 -1.67
CA ASN A 163 -16.33 1.03 -0.62
C ASN A 163 -15.19 0.03 -0.78
N ASN A 164 -14.96 -0.44 -2.00
CA ASN A 164 -13.90 -1.40 -2.30
C ASN A 164 -12.50 -0.80 -2.10
N LEU A 165 -12.30 0.46 -2.51
CA LEU A 165 -11.05 1.18 -2.29
C LEU A 165 -10.77 1.45 -0.80
N GLU A 166 -11.80 1.80 -0.02
CA GLU A 166 -11.66 1.99 1.43
C GLU A 166 -11.31 0.68 2.14
N TRP A 167 -11.98 -0.43 1.78
CA TRP A 167 -11.64 -1.77 2.27
C TRP A 167 -10.22 -2.18 1.89
N ALA A 168 -9.85 -2.06 0.62
CA ALA A 168 -8.52 -2.47 0.14
C ALA A 168 -7.39 -1.65 0.78
N SER A 169 -7.59 -0.33 0.94
CA SER A 169 -6.63 0.53 1.67
C SER A 169 -6.56 0.18 3.15
N TRP A 170 -7.67 -0.20 3.78
CA TRP A 170 -7.66 -0.70 5.15
C TRP A 170 -6.86 -2.00 5.27
N LEU A 171 -7.13 -2.98 4.41
CA LEU A 171 -6.47 -4.29 4.42
C LEU A 171 -4.97 -4.15 4.15
N TRP A 172 -4.60 -3.35 3.16
CA TRP A 172 -3.20 -3.04 2.86
C TRP A 172 -2.46 -2.43 4.07
N ARG A 173 -3.14 -1.58 4.86
CA ARG A 173 -2.54 -1.01 6.08
C ARG A 173 -2.35 -2.04 7.20
N GLN A 174 -3.10 -3.14 7.20
CA GLN A 174 -2.90 -4.22 8.17
C GLN A 174 -1.78 -5.16 7.71
N ASP A 175 -1.85 -5.60 6.46
CA ASP A 175 -1.12 -6.80 5.99
C ASP A 175 -0.16 -6.54 4.82
N GLY A 176 0.03 -5.28 4.44
CA GLY A 176 0.80 -4.91 3.25
C GLY A 176 0.14 -5.41 1.97
N TRP A 177 0.95 -5.75 0.96
CA TRP A 177 0.44 -6.23 -0.33
C TRP A 177 0.23 -7.75 -0.39
N SER A 178 0.62 -8.46 0.66
CA SER A 178 0.59 -9.93 0.73
C SER A 178 -0.78 -10.59 0.49
N PRO A 179 -1.94 -9.96 0.81
CA PRO A 179 -3.25 -10.59 0.54
C PRO A 179 -3.58 -10.75 -0.94
N TRP A 180 -2.93 -9.98 -1.83
CA TRP A 180 -3.15 -10.04 -3.26
C TRP A 180 -2.11 -10.94 -3.92
N GLY A 181 -2.54 -12.08 -4.49
CA GLY A 181 -1.65 -12.95 -5.25
C GLY A 181 -1.00 -12.26 -6.47
N THR A 182 -1.60 -11.16 -6.95
CA THR A 182 -1.04 -10.31 -8.02
C THR A 182 0.11 -9.41 -7.56
N ALA A 183 0.38 -9.31 -6.24
CA ALA A 183 1.47 -8.50 -5.69
C ALA A 183 2.84 -8.88 -6.25
N GLU A 184 3.11 -10.17 -6.44
CA GLU A 184 4.38 -10.64 -7.02
C GLU A 184 4.57 -10.12 -8.47
N LEU A 185 3.49 -10.09 -9.26
CA LEU A 185 3.51 -9.57 -10.63
C LEU A 185 3.77 -8.05 -10.66
N CYS A 186 3.34 -7.36 -9.61
CA CYS A 186 3.64 -5.94 -9.36
C CYS A 186 4.99 -5.71 -8.68
N ARG A 187 5.76 -6.77 -8.37
CA ARG A 187 7.04 -6.74 -7.62
C ARG A 187 6.91 -6.13 -6.22
N LEU A 188 5.74 -6.32 -5.61
CA LEU A 188 5.43 -5.91 -4.25
C LEU A 188 5.65 -7.09 -3.30
N LYS A 189 6.04 -6.81 -2.06
CA LYS A 189 6.24 -7.80 -0.99
C LYS A 189 5.29 -7.51 0.14
#